data_AF-A0AAA9YYK6-F1
#
_entry.id   AF-A0AAA9YYK6-F1
#
_cell.length_a   1.000
_cell.length_b   1.000
_cell.length_c   1.000
_cell.angle_alpha   90.00
_cell.angle_beta   90.00
_cell.angle_gamma   90.00
#
_symmetry.space_group_name_H-M   'P 1'
#
loop_
_entity.id
_entity.type
_entity.pdbx_description
1 polymer ?
#
loop_
_entity_poly.entity_id
_entity_poly.type
_entity_poly.pdbx_seq_one_letter_code
_entity_poly.pdbx_strand_id
1 'polypeptide(L)'
;MAFCFDGYGSPCYPSGWFKKNPNKKPGVELEKPSPTETIDSAARRILQATAGTGHNVSVKDIVVFLRLALEQDRVQLKDDWVSFGTTIGRAGEFVSPLSLLDITDKLCDAAPTKRPVGKQNVMLAILYVTGSFALAEKDRKFISEINAKIEKYGGRWNSLTNFSRNVDYIKIDKLRKLFAAMDMFYFKFAEATYSDSRVGTQHLRFEGCAALVALKYVVELLDVSMERFASWVQVVPDMGSELRNLMPGSHEETDKSDSYMPYLLPLGLSGFGRAPYTARRNQSIHALAHAIGCAYNEPRSIHAKRFNDISGVTVPQFAILVCVKAAKIRREAAKTPGGKSTAGTRAPPTSCSEVMERWAEIENPRPGTIGELVKKFKLP
;
A
#
# COMPACT_ATOMS: atom_id res chain seq x y z
N MET A 1 -25.16 -6.32 -29.47
CA MET A 1 -25.44 -7.14 -28.27
C MET A 1 -24.22 -8.03 -28.04
N ALA A 2 -23.34 -7.65 -27.12
CA ALA A 2 -22.15 -8.43 -26.78
C ALA A 2 -21.87 -8.24 -25.28
N PHE A 3 -22.57 -9.03 -24.46
CA PHE A 3 -22.26 -9.19 -23.05
C PHE A 3 -21.14 -10.23 -22.95
N CYS A 4 -19.89 -9.78 -22.97
CA CYS A 4 -18.80 -10.56 -22.40
C CYS A 4 -18.90 -10.42 -20.88
N PHE A 5 -19.41 -11.45 -20.23
CA PHE A 5 -19.41 -11.59 -18.78
C PHE A 5 -17.96 -11.78 -18.29
N ASP A 6 -17.25 -10.68 -18.04
CA ASP A 6 -16.07 -10.71 -17.19
C ASP A 6 -16.53 -10.89 -15.75
N GLY A 7 -16.14 -12.01 -15.12
CA GLY A 7 -16.51 -12.41 -13.76
C GLY A 7 -16.09 -11.46 -12.63
N TYR A 8 -15.60 -10.26 -12.96
CA TYR A 8 -15.28 -9.18 -12.04
C TYR A 8 -15.87 -7.90 -12.63
N GLY A 9 -17.14 -7.59 -12.32
CA GLY A 9 -17.88 -6.46 -12.89
C GLY A 9 -17.09 -5.14 -12.93
N SER A 10 -17.52 -4.17 -13.73
CA SER A 10 -16.73 -3.00 -14.14
C SER A 10 -15.84 -2.37 -13.04
N PRO A 11 -14.61 -1.94 -13.37
CA PRO A 11 -13.69 -1.34 -12.42
C PRO A 11 -14.32 -0.14 -11.71
N CYS A 12 -14.10 -0.05 -10.40
CA CYS A 12 -14.64 1.01 -9.56
C CYS A 12 -13.50 1.90 -9.08
N TYR A 13 -13.30 3.03 -9.76
CA TYR A 13 -12.27 3.99 -9.40
C TYR A 13 -12.66 4.85 -8.18
N PRO A 14 -11.69 5.34 -7.38
CA PRO A 14 -11.97 6.24 -6.27
C PRO A 14 -12.77 7.48 -6.67
N SER A 15 -12.52 8.10 -7.82
CA SER A 15 -13.31 9.27 -8.25
C SER A 15 -14.80 8.95 -8.39
N GLY A 16 -15.14 7.71 -8.75
CA GLY A 16 -16.53 7.25 -8.83
C GLY A 16 -17.24 7.25 -7.47
N TRP A 17 -16.51 7.01 -6.38
CA TRP A 17 -17.03 7.12 -5.02
C TRP A 17 -17.28 8.57 -4.63
N PHE A 18 -16.32 9.46 -4.88
CA PHE A 18 -16.42 10.89 -4.54
C PHE A 18 -17.47 11.62 -5.37
N LYS A 19 -17.68 11.24 -6.64
CA LYS A 19 -18.80 11.73 -7.46
C LYS A 19 -20.17 11.41 -6.85
N LYS A 20 -20.31 10.25 -6.21
CA LYS A 20 -21.55 9.82 -5.54
C LYS A 20 -21.69 10.41 -4.13
N ASN A 21 -20.58 10.87 -3.54
CA ASN A 21 -20.51 11.38 -2.18
C ASN A 21 -19.78 12.74 -2.19
N PRO A 22 -20.34 13.76 -2.86
CA PRO A 22 -19.66 15.04 -3.01
C PRO A 22 -19.42 15.67 -1.63
N ASN A 23 -18.21 16.19 -1.42
CA ASN A 23 -17.76 16.82 -0.18
C ASN A 23 -17.83 15.94 1.07
N LYS A 24 -17.96 14.62 0.92
CA LYS A 24 -17.91 13.67 2.03
C LYS A 24 -16.54 12.99 2.12
N LYS A 25 -16.21 12.56 3.33
CA LYS A 25 -15.04 11.75 3.63
C LYS A 25 -15.48 10.30 3.85
N PRO A 26 -14.56 9.32 3.78
CA PRO A 26 -14.90 7.93 4.04
C PRO A 26 -15.51 7.77 5.45
N GLY A 27 -16.73 7.22 5.49
CA GLY A 27 -17.48 7.07 6.74
C GLY A 27 -16.99 5.88 7.59
N VAL A 28 -16.96 6.08 8.90
CA VAL A 28 -16.68 5.01 9.89
C VAL A 28 -17.52 5.20 11.15
N GLU A 29 -18.12 4.11 11.66
CA GLU A 29 -18.74 4.10 12.98
C GLU A 29 -17.67 3.74 14.02
N LEU A 30 -17.44 4.63 14.98
CA LEU A 30 -16.44 4.43 16.04
C LEU A 30 -17.05 4.61 17.43
N GLU A 31 -16.58 3.80 18.38
CA GLU A 31 -16.94 3.95 19.79
C GLU A 31 -16.54 5.33 20.31
N LYS A 32 -17.49 6.04 20.93
CA LYS A 32 -17.26 7.34 21.56
C LYS A 32 -16.57 7.16 22.92
N PRO A 33 -15.43 7.81 23.18
CA PRO A 33 -14.86 7.84 24.52
C PRO A 33 -15.86 8.42 25.53
N SER A 34 -15.91 7.86 26.74
CA SER A 34 -16.72 8.47 27.81
C SER A 34 -16.11 9.81 28.21
N PRO A 35 -16.89 10.77 28.74
CA PRO A 35 -16.37 12.10 29.10
C PRO A 35 -15.23 12.09 30.12
N THR A 36 -15.11 11.00 30.89
CA THR A 36 -14.09 10.80 31.92
C THR A 36 -12.90 9.96 31.44
N GLU A 37 -12.98 9.41 30.22
CA GLU A 37 -11.92 8.59 29.64
C GLU A 37 -10.78 9.48 29.15
N THR A 38 -9.55 9.09 29.48
CA THR A 38 -8.33 9.80 29.09
C THR A 38 -7.45 8.93 28.21
N ILE A 39 -6.56 9.56 27.45
CA ILE A 39 -5.56 8.82 26.66
C ILE A 39 -4.71 7.91 27.56
N ASP A 40 -4.35 8.36 28.76
CA ASP A 40 -3.54 7.57 29.70
C ASP A 40 -4.28 6.35 30.24
N SER A 41 -5.56 6.50 30.57
CA SER A 41 -6.38 5.40 31.06
C SER A 41 -6.58 4.33 29.99
N ALA A 42 -6.83 4.76 28.75
CA ALA A 42 -6.97 3.87 27.62
C ALA A 42 -5.64 3.18 27.26
N ALA A 43 -4.53 3.93 27.25
CA ALA A 43 -3.19 3.38 27.01
C ALA A 43 -2.81 2.33 28.07
N ARG A 44 -3.14 2.56 29.35
CA ARG A 44 -2.90 1.55 30.40
C ARG A 44 -3.63 0.25 30.11
N ARG A 45 -4.90 0.29 29.68
CA ARG A 45 -5.64 -0.94 29.33
C ARG A 45 -4.96 -1.72 28.21
N ILE A 46 -4.47 -1.02 27.18
CA ILE A 46 -3.69 -1.63 26.09
C ILE A 46 -2.41 -2.27 26.62
N LEU A 47 -1.64 -1.56 27.45
CA LEU A 47 -0.37 -2.05 27.99
C LEU A 47 -0.55 -3.23 28.96
N GLN A 48 -1.64 -3.27 29.73
CA GLN A 48 -1.94 -4.39 30.62
C GLN A 48 -2.16 -5.70 29.85
N ALA A 49 -2.76 -5.65 28.65
CA ALA A 49 -2.92 -6.84 27.81
C ALA A 49 -1.59 -7.40 27.26
N THR A 50 -0.49 -6.65 27.37
CA THR A 50 0.85 -7.12 26.96
C THR A 50 1.52 -8.02 28.01
N ALA A 51 1.04 -7.98 29.26
CA ALA A 51 1.64 -8.69 30.40
C ALA A 51 1.31 -10.19 30.45
N GLY A 52 0.42 -10.70 29.59
CA GLY A 52 0.06 -12.12 29.53
C GLY A 52 -0.84 -12.62 30.66
N THR A 53 -1.38 -11.73 31.49
CA THR A 53 -2.17 -12.09 32.69
C THR A 53 -3.67 -12.31 32.42
N GLY A 54 -4.06 -12.63 31.18
CA GLY A 54 -5.46 -12.94 30.82
C GLY A 54 -6.39 -11.73 30.66
N HIS A 55 -5.86 -10.50 30.65
CA HIS A 55 -6.64 -9.32 30.27
C HIS A 55 -6.87 -9.28 28.76
N ASN A 56 -8.08 -9.63 28.34
CA ASN A 56 -8.51 -9.46 26.96
C ASN A 56 -8.80 -7.98 26.68
N VAL A 57 -8.24 -7.46 25.59
CA VAL A 57 -8.52 -6.11 25.10
C VAL A 57 -9.50 -6.23 23.96
N SER A 58 -10.64 -5.54 24.09
CA SER A 58 -11.64 -5.55 23.03
C SER A 58 -11.25 -4.61 21.89
N VAL A 59 -11.78 -4.86 20.69
CA VAL A 59 -11.67 -3.91 19.56
C VAL A 59 -12.20 -2.51 19.95
N LYS A 60 -13.22 -2.45 20.82
CA LYS A 60 -13.75 -1.19 21.35
C LYS A 60 -12.72 -0.44 22.18
N ASP A 61 -11.96 -1.12 23.03
CA ASP A 61 -10.88 -0.49 23.82
C ASP A 61 -9.80 0.10 22.92
N ILE A 62 -9.44 -0.61 21.84
CA ILE A 62 -8.48 -0.13 20.83
C ILE A 62 -9.02 1.11 20.13
N VAL A 63 -10.28 1.09 19.67
CA VAL A 63 -10.89 2.24 19.00
C VAL A 63 -10.94 3.45 19.91
N VAL A 64 -11.37 3.30 21.16
CA VAL A 64 -11.42 4.40 22.13
C VAL A 64 -10.03 4.97 22.39
N PHE A 65 -9.03 4.10 22.60
CA PHE A 65 -7.64 4.51 22.78
C PHE A 65 -7.11 5.31 21.58
N LEU A 66 -7.26 4.76 20.37
CA LEU A 66 -6.79 5.41 19.15
C LEU A 66 -7.52 6.72 18.90
N ARG A 67 -8.84 6.81 19.13
CA ARG A 67 -9.55 8.08 19.00
C ARG A 67 -8.97 9.17 19.89
N LEU A 68 -8.73 8.86 21.16
CA LEU A 68 -8.15 9.82 22.11
C LEU A 68 -6.72 10.22 21.71
N ALA A 69 -5.92 9.28 21.25
CA ALA A 69 -4.54 9.56 20.83
C ALA A 69 -4.47 10.39 19.54
N LEU A 70 -5.24 10.00 18.53
CA LEU A 70 -5.22 10.62 17.21
C LEU A 70 -5.89 11.99 17.21
N GLU A 71 -6.90 12.23 18.06
CA GLU A 71 -7.53 13.55 18.19
C GLU A 71 -6.56 14.63 18.73
N GLN A 72 -5.60 14.22 19.57
CA GLN A 72 -4.61 15.10 20.19
C GLN A 72 -3.40 15.40 19.29
N ASP A 73 -3.06 14.51 18.35
CA ASP A 73 -1.92 14.71 17.44
C ASP A 73 -2.35 15.55 16.23
N ARG A 74 -2.26 16.87 16.41
CA ARG A 74 -2.73 17.86 15.43
C ARG A 74 -1.57 18.60 14.80
N VAL A 75 -1.65 18.83 13.49
CA VAL A 75 -0.68 19.62 12.73
C VAL A 75 -1.42 20.75 12.01
N GLN A 76 -0.84 21.96 12.04
CA GLN A 76 -1.38 23.10 11.31
C GLN A 76 -1.03 22.99 9.82
N LEU A 77 -2.02 23.16 8.95
CA LEU A 77 -1.83 23.15 7.51
C LEU A 77 -1.17 24.45 7.03
N LYS A 78 -0.15 24.30 6.17
CA LYS A 78 0.45 25.43 5.44
C LYS A 78 -0.39 25.81 4.21
N ASP A 79 -0.92 24.79 3.55
CA ASP A 79 -1.70 24.89 2.32
C ASP A 79 -2.98 24.07 2.45
N ASP A 80 -3.97 24.38 1.62
CA ASP A 80 -5.20 23.59 1.53
C ASP A 80 -4.90 22.12 1.21
N TRP A 81 -5.47 21.22 2.01
CA TRP A 81 -5.40 19.79 1.75
C TRP A 81 -6.72 19.33 1.16
N VAL A 82 -6.72 19.07 -0.15
CA VAL A 82 -7.90 18.64 -0.91
C VAL A 82 -7.58 17.32 -1.59
N SER A 83 -8.54 16.39 -1.67
CA SER A 83 -8.42 15.16 -2.47
C SER A 83 -9.78 14.80 -3.08
N PHE A 84 -9.80 14.52 -4.39
CA PHE A 84 -11.03 14.26 -5.17
C PHE A 84 -12.11 15.34 -5.03
N GLY A 85 -11.67 16.61 -4.87
CA GLY A 85 -12.56 17.75 -4.63
C GLY A 85 -13.08 17.88 -3.19
N THR A 86 -12.89 16.87 -2.33
CA THR A 86 -13.20 16.96 -0.91
C THR A 86 -12.09 17.71 -0.17
N THR A 87 -12.45 18.79 0.53
CA THR A 87 -11.52 19.51 1.41
C THR A 87 -11.33 18.73 2.71
N ILE A 88 -10.09 18.34 2.99
CA ILE A 88 -9.70 17.70 4.25
C ILE A 88 -9.52 18.78 5.33
N GLY A 89 -8.81 19.86 4.98
CA GLY A 89 -8.67 21.08 5.79
C GLY A 89 -8.11 22.24 4.95
N ARG A 90 -8.29 23.47 5.42
CA ARG A 90 -7.78 24.70 4.81
C ARG A 90 -6.45 25.13 5.39
N ALA A 91 -5.71 25.95 4.64
CA ALA A 91 -4.51 26.60 5.14
C ALA A 91 -4.79 27.33 6.49
N GLY A 92 -3.91 27.13 7.47
CA GLY A 92 -4.05 27.66 8.82
C GLY A 92 -4.88 26.79 9.78
N GLU A 93 -5.66 25.82 9.29
CA GLU A 93 -6.43 24.91 10.16
C GLU A 93 -5.56 23.81 10.75
N PHE A 94 -5.93 23.36 11.96
CA PHE A 94 -5.34 22.17 12.57
C PHE A 94 -6.09 20.92 12.12
N VAL A 95 -5.37 19.97 11.53
CA VAL A 95 -5.89 18.66 11.15
C VAL A 95 -5.25 17.55 11.99
N SER A 96 -5.99 16.46 12.15
CA SER A 96 -5.54 15.23 12.80
C SER A 96 -5.80 14.03 11.87
N PRO A 97 -5.32 12.83 12.20
CA PRO A 97 -5.70 11.62 11.48
C PRO A 97 -7.23 11.43 11.39
N LEU A 98 -7.98 11.87 12.40
CA LEU A 98 -9.45 11.76 12.41
C LEU A 98 -10.12 12.74 11.43
N SER A 99 -9.44 13.83 11.04
CA SER A 99 -9.93 14.77 10.02
C SER A 99 -10.09 14.14 8.64
N LEU A 100 -9.57 12.93 8.40
CA LEU A 100 -9.68 12.20 7.14
C LEU A 100 -10.96 11.35 7.01
N LEU A 101 -11.78 11.26 8.06
CA LEU A 101 -12.93 10.36 8.13
C LEU A 101 -14.19 11.11 8.56
N ASP A 102 -15.34 10.65 8.06
CA ASP A 102 -16.66 11.07 8.58
C ASP A 102 -17.05 10.08 9.70
N ILE A 103 -16.92 10.52 10.95
CA ILE A 103 -17.10 9.64 12.12
C ILE A 103 -18.52 9.72 12.64
N THR A 104 -19.20 8.57 12.71
CA THR A 104 -20.46 8.40 13.44
C THR A 104 -20.19 7.80 14.81
N ASP A 105 -20.67 8.44 15.86
CA ASP A 105 -20.47 7.99 17.24
C ASP A 105 -21.36 6.79 17.58
N LYS A 106 -20.73 5.76 18.16
CA LYS A 106 -21.41 4.66 18.84
C LYS A 106 -21.24 4.79 20.34
N LEU A 107 -22.35 4.82 21.09
CA LEU A 107 -22.32 4.91 22.54
C LEU A 107 -21.56 3.73 23.15
N CYS A 108 -20.80 4.04 24.19
CA CYS A 108 -19.85 3.11 24.77
C CYS A 108 -19.73 3.35 26.27
N ASP A 109 -20.10 2.35 27.06
CA ASP A 109 -19.82 2.32 28.50
C ASP A 109 -18.40 1.81 28.71
N ALA A 110 -17.46 2.70 29.00
CA ALA A 110 -16.11 2.36 29.41
C ALA A 110 -15.82 2.98 30.77
N ALA A 111 -15.22 2.19 31.67
CA ALA A 111 -14.90 2.62 33.02
C ALA A 111 -13.52 3.30 33.08
N PRO A 112 -13.42 4.51 33.65
CA PRO A 112 -12.19 5.29 33.68
C PRO A 112 -11.19 4.81 34.75
N THR A 113 -9.90 5.07 34.52
CA THR A 113 -8.84 5.00 35.56
C THR A 113 -8.02 6.29 35.57
N LYS A 114 -7.48 6.75 36.70
CA LYS A 114 -6.98 8.14 36.83
C LYS A 114 -5.46 8.34 36.82
N ARG A 115 -4.63 7.30 36.70
CA ARG A 115 -3.17 7.49 36.76
C ARG A 115 -2.58 7.79 35.36
N PRO A 116 -1.70 8.79 35.21
CA PRO A 116 -0.93 9.00 33.97
C PRO A 116 -0.03 7.81 33.62
N VAL A 117 0.23 7.58 32.34
CA VAL A 117 1.25 6.65 31.83
C VAL A 117 2.38 7.39 31.09
N GLY A 118 2.14 8.60 30.59
CA GLY A 118 3.14 9.43 29.91
C GLY A 118 3.29 9.14 28.42
N LYS A 119 3.80 10.13 27.66
CA LYS A 119 3.83 10.12 26.18
C LYS A 119 4.53 8.91 25.56
N GLN A 120 5.64 8.48 26.14
CA GLN A 120 6.38 7.30 25.67
C GLN A 120 5.54 6.02 25.74
N ASN A 121 4.78 5.84 26.82
CA ASN A 121 3.90 4.69 27.00
C ASN A 121 2.68 4.75 26.09
N VAL A 122 2.18 5.94 25.76
CA VAL A 122 1.15 6.11 24.71
C VAL A 122 1.69 5.66 23.36
N MET A 123 2.87 6.13 22.97
CA MET A 123 3.50 5.70 21.71
C MET A 123 3.73 4.19 21.67
N LEU A 124 4.21 3.61 22.78
CA LEU A 124 4.40 2.18 22.90
C LEU A 124 3.08 1.39 22.76
N ALA A 125 1.99 1.89 23.36
CA ALA A 125 0.66 1.31 23.21
C ALA A 125 0.17 1.37 21.75
N ILE A 126 0.41 2.48 21.03
CA ILE A 126 0.10 2.58 19.59
C ILE A 126 0.91 1.55 18.80
N LEU A 127 2.21 1.43 19.07
CA LEU A 127 3.08 0.45 18.39
C LEU A 127 2.64 -1.00 18.62
N TYR A 128 2.17 -1.35 19.82
CA TYR A 128 1.61 -2.67 20.05
C TYR A 128 0.33 -2.90 19.25
N VAL A 129 -0.54 -1.90 19.18
CA VAL A 129 -1.79 -1.98 18.40
C VAL A 129 -1.50 -2.15 16.90
N THR A 130 -0.63 -1.30 16.33
CA THR A 130 -0.34 -1.31 14.89
C THR A 130 0.56 -2.47 14.49
N GLY A 131 1.56 -2.81 15.31
CA GLY A 131 2.41 -3.98 15.09
C GLY A 131 1.60 -5.28 15.15
N SER A 132 0.63 -5.36 16.04
CA SER A 132 -0.22 -6.55 16.18
C SER A 132 -1.20 -6.68 15.01
N PHE A 133 -1.70 -5.54 14.50
CA PHE A 133 -2.44 -5.51 13.24
C PHE A 133 -1.60 -6.04 12.07
N ALA A 134 -0.36 -5.57 11.90
CA ALA A 134 0.54 -6.06 10.85
C ALA A 134 0.82 -7.58 10.98
N LEU A 135 0.97 -8.09 12.21
CA LEU A 135 1.11 -9.52 12.47
C LEU A 135 -0.14 -10.32 12.06
N ALA A 136 -1.33 -9.80 12.35
CA ALA A 136 -2.60 -10.41 11.97
C ALA A 136 -2.79 -10.48 10.45
N GLU A 137 -2.36 -9.44 9.73
CA GLU A 137 -2.33 -9.37 8.25
C GLU A 137 -1.20 -10.23 7.63
N LYS A 138 -0.41 -10.92 8.47
CA LYS A 138 0.73 -11.76 8.07
C LYS A 138 1.80 -10.99 7.29
N ASP A 139 1.94 -9.69 7.53
CA ASP A 139 2.99 -8.89 6.92
C ASP A 139 4.33 -9.10 7.63
N ARG A 140 5.00 -10.19 7.26
CA ARG A 140 6.28 -10.58 7.88
C ARG A 140 7.45 -9.70 7.46
N LYS A 141 7.28 -8.85 6.43
CA LYS A 141 8.39 -8.06 5.87
C LYS A 141 8.91 -7.01 6.84
N PHE A 142 8.04 -6.51 7.71
CA PHE A 142 8.36 -5.41 8.62
C PHE A 142 8.55 -5.85 10.06
N ILE A 143 8.58 -7.16 10.35
CA ILE A 143 8.71 -7.66 11.73
C ILE A 143 9.94 -7.10 12.44
N SER A 144 11.10 -7.08 11.77
CA SER A 144 12.34 -6.53 12.33
C SER A 144 12.25 -5.03 12.61
N GLU A 145 11.66 -4.28 11.68
CA GLU A 145 11.44 -2.83 11.84
C GLU A 145 10.44 -2.52 12.96
N ILE A 146 9.34 -3.27 13.03
CA ILE A 146 8.35 -3.18 14.12
C ILE A 146 9.05 -3.42 15.46
N ASN A 147 9.87 -4.47 15.57
CA ASN A 147 10.59 -4.76 16.80
C ASN A 147 11.56 -3.63 17.18
N ALA A 148 12.34 -3.12 16.22
CA ALA A 148 13.27 -2.02 16.46
C ALA A 148 12.55 -0.76 16.97
N LYS A 149 11.36 -0.45 16.43
CA LYS A 149 10.53 0.66 16.93
C LYS A 149 10.00 0.37 18.32
N ILE A 150 9.52 -0.84 18.62
CA ILE A 150 9.05 -1.21 19.97
C ILE A 150 10.17 -1.06 21.00
N GLU A 151 11.38 -1.56 20.70
CA GLU A 151 12.55 -1.46 21.57
C GLU A 151 12.99 0.00 21.78
N LYS A 152 12.95 0.85 20.74
CA LYS A 152 13.22 2.29 20.84
C LYS A 152 12.39 2.98 21.93
N TYR A 153 11.14 2.53 22.15
CA TYR A 153 10.25 3.10 23.17
C TYR A 153 10.19 2.28 24.47
N GLY A 154 11.12 1.33 24.67
CA GLY A 154 11.24 0.54 25.91
C GLY A 154 10.32 -0.68 25.98
N GLY A 155 9.71 -1.07 24.86
CA GLY A 155 8.89 -2.27 24.76
C GLY A 155 9.69 -3.55 24.51
N ARG A 156 8.99 -4.67 24.36
CA ARG A 156 9.58 -5.99 24.07
C ARG A 156 8.78 -6.75 23.02
N TRP A 157 9.45 -7.53 22.17
CA TRP A 157 8.78 -8.40 21.18
C TRP A 157 7.74 -9.36 21.78
N ASN A 158 8.09 -9.98 22.92
CA ASN A 158 7.18 -10.93 23.59
C ASN A 158 5.89 -10.25 24.06
N SER A 159 5.95 -8.97 24.42
CA SER A 159 4.78 -8.16 24.76
C SER A 159 3.85 -7.94 23.56
N LEU A 160 4.42 -7.74 22.37
CA LEU A 160 3.64 -7.63 21.12
C LEU A 160 2.95 -8.95 20.78
N THR A 161 3.68 -10.06 20.83
CA THR A 161 3.12 -11.37 20.48
C THR A 161 2.05 -11.82 21.48
N ASN A 162 2.21 -11.48 22.76
CA ASN A 162 1.17 -11.65 23.78
C ASN A 162 -0.05 -10.80 23.48
N PHE A 163 0.13 -9.50 23.19
CA PHE A 163 -0.97 -8.61 22.83
C PHE A 163 -1.75 -9.12 21.62
N SER A 164 -1.05 -9.58 20.57
CA SER A 164 -1.65 -10.10 19.35
C SER A 164 -2.52 -11.34 19.57
N ARG A 165 -2.18 -12.18 20.56
CA ARG A 165 -3.00 -13.32 20.96
C ARG A 165 -4.27 -12.92 21.74
N ASN A 166 -4.24 -11.76 22.38
CA ASN A 166 -5.30 -11.27 23.27
C ASN A 166 -6.32 -10.35 22.57
N VAL A 167 -6.17 -10.13 21.25
CA VAL A 167 -7.05 -9.25 20.47
C VAL A 167 -7.65 -10.02 19.31
N ASP A 168 -8.98 -10.05 19.25
CA ASP A 168 -9.72 -10.61 18.13
C ASP A 168 -9.84 -9.58 17.00
N TYR A 169 -8.92 -9.65 16.05
CA TYR A 169 -8.93 -8.82 14.85
C TYR A 169 -9.95 -9.28 13.79
N ILE A 170 -10.77 -10.31 14.01
CA ILE A 170 -11.72 -10.81 12.99
C ILE A 170 -12.80 -9.76 12.61
N LYS A 171 -12.92 -8.64 13.35
CA LYS A 171 -13.81 -7.49 13.07
C LYS A 171 -13.05 -6.21 12.64
N ILE A 172 -12.06 -6.35 11.74
CA ILE A 172 -11.08 -5.30 11.35
C ILE A 172 -11.65 -4.10 10.59
N ASP A 173 -12.80 -4.15 9.89
CA ASP A 173 -13.08 -3.15 8.83
C ASP A 173 -12.99 -1.68 9.30
N LYS A 174 -13.56 -1.36 10.47
CA LYS A 174 -13.44 -0.02 11.08
C LYS A 174 -12.01 0.33 11.53
N LEU A 175 -11.28 -0.64 12.08
CA LEU A 175 -9.87 -0.45 12.45
C LEU A 175 -9.01 -0.23 11.21
N ARG A 176 -9.30 -0.92 10.11
CA ARG A 176 -8.61 -0.76 8.83
C ARG A 176 -8.73 0.65 8.28
N LYS A 177 -9.94 1.22 8.31
CA LYS A 177 -10.17 2.62 7.94
C LYS A 177 -9.41 3.60 8.82
N LEU A 178 -9.43 3.36 10.13
CA LEU A 178 -8.71 4.18 11.10
C LEU A 178 -7.18 4.11 10.89
N PHE A 179 -6.64 2.92 10.65
CA PHE A 179 -5.22 2.71 10.35
C PHE A 179 -4.82 3.31 9.00
N ALA A 180 -5.68 3.27 7.99
CA ALA A 180 -5.42 3.93 6.71
C ALA A 180 -5.41 5.46 6.84
N ALA A 181 -6.34 6.04 7.60
CA ALA A 181 -6.33 7.46 7.91
C ALA A 181 -5.07 7.87 8.68
N MET A 182 -4.67 7.05 9.67
CA MET A 182 -3.44 7.23 10.43
C MET A 182 -2.19 7.17 9.54
N ASP A 183 -2.08 6.16 8.66
CA ASP A 183 -0.96 6.06 7.73
C ASP A 183 -0.92 7.23 6.74
N MET A 184 -2.07 7.63 6.19
CA MET A 184 -2.19 8.76 5.28
C MET A 184 -1.74 10.08 5.92
N PHE A 185 -2.17 10.33 7.15
CA PHE A 185 -1.78 11.51 7.91
C PHE A 185 -0.27 11.52 8.20
N TYR A 186 0.26 10.44 8.79
CA TYR A 186 1.69 10.38 9.14
C TYR A 186 2.61 10.24 7.92
N PHE A 187 2.10 9.81 6.77
CA PHE A 187 2.82 9.88 5.50
C PHE A 187 3.03 11.33 5.06
N LYS A 188 2.01 12.19 5.19
CA LYS A 188 2.11 13.63 4.89
C LYS A 188 2.91 14.39 5.96
N PHE A 189 2.74 14.02 7.24
CA PHE A 189 3.37 14.68 8.39
C PHE A 189 4.31 13.72 9.12
N ALA A 190 5.48 13.48 8.53
CA ALA A 190 6.48 12.56 9.10
C ALA A 190 7.03 13.00 10.47
N GLU A 191 6.92 14.29 10.80
CA GLU A 191 7.36 14.86 12.08
C GLU A 191 6.29 14.82 13.19
N ALA A 192 5.08 14.33 12.89
CA ALA A 192 4.01 14.25 13.89
C ALA A 192 4.34 13.25 15.01
N THR A 193 3.72 13.43 16.17
CA THR A 193 4.11 12.78 17.44
C THR A 193 4.20 11.26 17.33
N TYR A 194 3.25 10.65 16.63
CA TYR A 194 3.15 9.19 16.52
C TYR A 194 3.50 8.65 15.14
N SER A 195 4.25 9.38 14.31
CA SER A 195 4.58 8.99 12.94
C SER A 195 5.33 7.66 12.82
N ASP A 196 6.14 7.31 13.83
CA ASP A 196 6.85 6.03 13.93
C ASP A 196 5.90 4.81 13.99
N SER A 197 4.62 5.01 14.31
CA SER A 197 3.61 3.95 14.35
C SER A 197 3.27 3.39 12.96
N ARG A 198 3.62 4.12 11.90
CA ARG A 198 3.42 3.73 10.50
C ARG A 198 4.06 2.40 10.14
N VAL A 199 5.09 1.97 10.87
CA VAL A 199 5.73 0.67 10.66
C VAL A 199 4.72 -0.49 10.66
N GLY A 200 3.61 -0.36 11.41
CA GLY A 200 2.52 -1.34 11.45
C GLY A 200 1.39 -1.11 10.46
N THR A 201 1.35 0.02 9.74
CA THR A 201 0.22 0.40 8.87
C THR A 201 0.62 0.76 7.43
N GLN A 202 1.91 0.89 7.15
CA GLN A 202 2.43 1.31 5.84
C GLN A 202 2.02 0.39 4.69
N HIS A 203 1.74 -0.88 4.97
CA HIS A 203 1.30 -1.85 3.98
C HIS A 203 -0.13 -1.59 3.45
N LEU A 204 -0.92 -0.77 4.16
CA LEU A 204 -2.25 -0.33 3.71
C LEU A 204 -2.15 0.62 2.51
N ARG A 205 -1.02 1.32 2.38
CA ARG A 205 -0.77 2.23 1.27
C ARG A 205 -0.47 1.43 0.00
N PHE A 206 -1.19 1.78 -1.07
CA PHE A 206 -1.22 1.05 -2.34
C PHE A 206 -1.69 -0.41 -2.23
N GLU A 207 -2.41 -0.75 -1.16
CA GLU A 207 -3.05 -2.06 -1.08
C GLU A 207 -4.11 -2.19 -2.18
N GLY A 208 -4.13 -3.33 -2.87
CA GLY A 208 -4.96 -3.52 -4.06
C GLY A 208 -4.43 -2.80 -5.32
N CYS A 209 -3.24 -2.22 -5.28
CA CYS A 209 -2.62 -1.53 -6.43
C CYS A 209 -1.41 -2.25 -7.03
N ALA A 210 -1.32 -3.57 -6.85
CA ALA A 210 -0.11 -4.34 -7.22
C ALA A 210 0.31 -4.16 -8.70
N ALA A 211 -0.63 -4.03 -9.64
CA ALA A 211 -0.29 -3.81 -11.05
C ALA A 211 0.20 -2.39 -11.31
N LEU A 212 -0.39 -1.38 -10.67
CA LEU A 212 0.07 0.00 -10.77
C LEU A 212 1.49 0.14 -10.18
N VAL A 213 1.75 -0.50 -9.04
CA VAL A 213 3.09 -0.55 -8.43
C VAL A 213 4.09 -1.27 -9.34
N ALA A 214 3.69 -2.37 -9.99
CA ALA A 214 4.54 -3.08 -10.93
C ALA A 214 4.83 -2.23 -12.20
N LEU A 215 3.85 -1.48 -12.69
CA LEU A 215 4.00 -0.56 -13.82
C LEU A 215 4.98 0.56 -13.49
N LYS A 216 4.82 1.25 -12.34
CA LYS A 216 5.76 2.28 -11.90
C LYS A 216 7.18 1.70 -11.81
N TYR A 217 7.32 0.56 -11.15
CA TYR A 217 8.60 -0.12 -10.97
C TYR A 217 9.28 -0.45 -12.30
N VAL A 218 8.58 -1.01 -13.29
CA VAL A 218 9.22 -1.40 -14.55
C VAL A 218 9.64 -0.18 -15.38
N VAL A 219 8.87 0.91 -15.34
CA VAL A 219 9.22 2.16 -16.03
C VAL A 219 10.48 2.78 -15.42
N GLU A 220 10.59 2.80 -14.09
CA GLU A 220 11.80 3.22 -13.38
C GLU A 220 12.99 2.29 -13.67
N LEU A 221 12.77 0.97 -13.66
CA LEU A 221 13.80 -0.03 -13.95
C LEU A 221 14.38 0.13 -15.36
N LEU A 222 13.52 0.42 -16.34
CA LEU A 222 13.90 0.65 -17.74
C LEU A 222 14.44 2.06 -18.00
N ASP A 223 14.27 3.01 -17.07
CA ASP A 223 14.65 4.42 -17.21
C ASP A 223 14.10 5.02 -18.51
N VAL A 224 12.79 4.87 -18.71
CA VAL A 224 12.05 5.42 -19.85
C VAL A 224 10.87 6.22 -19.34
N SER A 225 10.33 7.12 -20.17
CA SER A 225 9.10 7.82 -19.82
C SER A 225 7.89 6.87 -19.89
N MET A 226 6.83 7.20 -19.15
CA MET A 226 5.58 6.43 -19.17
C MET A 226 4.96 6.40 -20.57
N GLU A 227 4.99 7.53 -21.29
CA GLU A 227 4.46 7.65 -22.65
C GLU A 227 5.22 6.74 -23.62
N ARG A 228 6.54 6.65 -23.44
CA ARG A 228 7.38 5.76 -24.25
C ARG A 228 7.03 4.31 -23.98
N PHE A 229 6.96 3.91 -22.71
CA PHE A 229 6.57 2.56 -22.33
C PHE A 229 5.17 2.21 -22.88
N ALA A 230 4.20 3.10 -22.67
CA ALA A 230 2.84 2.98 -23.19
C ALA A 230 2.81 2.77 -24.71
N SER A 231 3.63 3.52 -25.46
CA SER A 231 3.70 3.41 -26.93
C SER A 231 4.12 2.02 -27.41
N TRP A 232 4.90 1.29 -26.61
CA TRP A 232 5.26 -0.09 -26.91
C TRP A 232 4.11 -1.01 -26.57
N VAL A 233 3.61 -0.93 -25.34
CA VAL A 233 2.70 -1.93 -24.78
C VAL A 233 1.30 -1.87 -25.40
N GLN A 234 0.83 -0.69 -25.82
CA GLN A 234 -0.52 -0.50 -26.35
C GLN A 234 -0.86 -1.30 -27.61
N VAL A 235 0.15 -1.80 -28.33
CA VAL A 235 -0.03 -2.60 -29.55
C VAL A 235 -0.49 -4.03 -29.25
N VAL A 236 -0.31 -4.50 -28.01
CA VAL A 236 -0.80 -5.81 -27.56
C VAL A 236 -2.20 -5.61 -26.98
N PRO A 237 -3.27 -6.20 -27.57
CA PRO A 237 -4.65 -5.85 -27.24
C PRO A 237 -4.98 -5.87 -25.73
N ASP A 238 -4.65 -6.96 -25.04
CA ASP A 238 -4.93 -7.11 -23.60
C ASP A 238 -4.15 -6.10 -22.76
N MET A 239 -2.85 -5.96 -23.04
CA MET A 239 -1.99 -5.04 -22.31
C MET A 239 -2.39 -3.57 -22.55
N GLY A 240 -2.79 -3.22 -23.78
CA GLY A 240 -3.30 -1.89 -24.10
C GLY A 240 -4.61 -1.57 -23.37
N SER A 241 -5.49 -2.56 -23.19
CA SER A 241 -6.71 -2.42 -22.40
C SER A 241 -6.42 -2.24 -20.91
N GLU A 242 -5.54 -3.07 -20.35
CA GLU A 242 -5.09 -2.97 -18.96
C GLU A 242 -4.36 -1.65 -18.69
N LEU A 243 -3.56 -1.15 -19.63
CA LEU A 243 -2.87 0.13 -19.49
C LEU A 243 -3.86 1.30 -19.36
N ARG A 244 -4.97 1.28 -20.10
CA ARG A 244 -6.05 2.28 -19.92
C ARG A 244 -6.69 2.20 -18.53
N ASN A 245 -6.73 1.01 -17.93
CA ASN A 245 -7.21 0.86 -16.55
C ASN A 245 -6.23 1.41 -15.51
N LEU A 246 -4.92 1.24 -15.76
CA LEU A 246 -3.87 1.72 -14.86
C LEU A 246 -3.58 3.21 -15.01
N MET A 247 -3.89 3.79 -16.16
CA MET A 247 -3.68 5.20 -16.50
C MET A 247 -5.01 5.90 -16.85
N PRO A 248 -5.97 5.98 -15.91
CA PRO A 248 -7.27 6.60 -16.17
C PRO A 248 -7.19 8.13 -16.33
N GLY A 249 -6.08 8.77 -15.92
CA GLY A 249 -5.85 10.21 -16.01
C GLY A 249 -5.69 10.87 -14.63
N SER A 250 -5.36 12.17 -14.62
CA SER A 250 -5.03 12.93 -13.40
C SER A 250 -6.19 13.07 -12.42
N HIS A 251 -7.44 12.95 -12.88
CA HIS A 251 -8.62 13.00 -12.02
C HIS A 251 -8.74 11.82 -11.04
N GLU A 252 -7.96 10.75 -11.24
CA GLU A 252 -7.84 9.66 -10.28
C GLU A 252 -6.72 9.87 -9.25
N GLU A 253 -6.00 11.00 -9.32
CA GLU A 253 -4.98 11.40 -8.34
C GLU A 253 -3.88 10.34 -8.12
N THR A 254 -3.55 9.53 -9.14
CA THR A 254 -2.54 8.45 -9.04
C THR A 254 -1.11 8.96 -8.86
N ASP A 255 -0.87 10.21 -9.24
CA ASP A 255 0.38 10.96 -9.11
C ASP A 255 0.42 11.85 -7.85
N LYS A 256 -0.68 11.96 -7.11
CA LYS A 256 -0.79 12.82 -5.93
C LYS A 256 -0.50 12.04 -4.65
N SER A 257 0.64 12.34 -4.03
CA SER A 257 1.16 11.56 -2.91
C SER A 257 0.31 11.63 -1.64
N ASP A 258 -0.40 12.72 -1.39
CA ASP A 258 -1.24 12.95 -0.21
C ASP A 258 -2.74 12.82 -0.52
N SER A 259 -3.09 12.06 -1.56
CA SER A 259 -4.46 11.71 -1.96
C SER A 259 -5.04 10.55 -1.12
N TYR A 260 -6.36 10.40 -1.15
CA TYR A 260 -7.04 9.17 -0.75
C TYR A 260 -6.76 7.97 -1.69
N MET A 261 -6.30 8.21 -2.92
CA MET A 261 -6.09 7.17 -3.95
C MET A 261 -5.25 5.98 -3.45
N PRO A 262 -4.10 6.16 -2.77
CA PRO A 262 -3.27 5.05 -2.30
C PRO A 262 -3.99 4.16 -1.28
N TYR A 263 -5.07 4.65 -0.65
CA TYR A 263 -5.82 3.94 0.38
C TYR A 263 -7.19 3.47 -0.11
N LEU A 264 -7.38 3.35 -1.43
CA LEU A 264 -8.68 3.01 -2.04
C LEU A 264 -9.34 1.76 -1.46
N LEU A 265 -8.54 0.74 -1.12
CA LEU A 265 -9.05 -0.53 -0.61
C LEU A 265 -9.38 -0.44 0.88
N PRO A 266 -8.46 -0.04 1.79
CA PRO A 266 -8.77 0.02 3.21
C PRO A 266 -9.83 1.08 3.57
N LEU A 267 -10.00 2.12 2.74
CA LEU A 267 -11.07 3.12 2.92
C LEU A 267 -12.39 2.73 2.23
N GLY A 268 -12.42 1.64 1.47
CA GLY A 268 -13.63 1.17 0.79
C GLY A 268 -14.08 2.05 -0.38
N LEU A 269 -13.15 2.76 -1.03
CA LEU A 269 -13.44 3.66 -2.15
C LEU A 269 -13.69 2.90 -3.46
N SER A 270 -13.10 1.72 -3.59
CA SER A 270 -13.31 0.82 -4.72
C SER A 270 -14.02 -0.43 -4.22
N GLY A 271 -15.35 -0.47 -4.38
CA GLY A 271 -16.20 -1.54 -3.81
C GLY A 271 -15.65 -2.97 -4.02
N PHE A 272 -16.04 -3.90 -3.13
CA PHE A 272 -15.42 -5.21 -2.97
C PHE A 272 -15.12 -5.95 -4.29
N GLY A 273 -13.85 -6.31 -4.51
CA GLY A 273 -13.40 -7.01 -5.73
C GLY A 273 -13.34 -6.16 -7.01
N ARG A 274 -13.57 -4.84 -6.93
CA ARG A 274 -13.61 -3.94 -8.10
C ARG A 274 -12.50 -2.91 -8.16
N ALA A 275 -11.49 -3.02 -7.29
CA ALA A 275 -10.30 -2.17 -7.34
C ALA A 275 -9.60 -2.29 -8.72
N PRO A 276 -9.43 -1.17 -9.45
CA PRO A 276 -8.99 -1.17 -10.84
C PRO A 276 -7.52 -1.55 -11.00
N TYR A 277 -6.69 -1.25 -10.00
CA TYR A 277 -5.23 -1.35 -10.07
C TYR A 277 -4.65 -2.71 -9.62
N THR A 278 -5.51 -3.71 -9.42
CA THR A 278 -5.10 -5.03 -8.92
C THR A 278 -4.35 -5.83 -9.98
N ALA A 279 -3.42 -6.68 -9.55
CA ALA A 279 -2.73 -7.62 -10.45
C ALA A 279 -3.71 -8.60 -11.13
N ARG A 280 -4.81 -8.96 -10.46
CA ARG A 280 -5.84 -9.87 -11.01
C ARG A 280 -6.62 -9.26 -12.19
N ARG A 281 -6.81 -7.94 -12.22
CA ARG A 281 -7.46 -7.22 -13.33
C ARG A 281 -6.50 -6.81 -14.43
N ASN A 282 -5.21 -6.73 -14.12
CA ASN A 282 -4.18 -6.27 -15.04
C ASN A 282 -3.07 -7.32 -15.12
N GLN A 283 -3.46 -8.54 -15.47
CA GLN A 283 -2.58 -9.71 -15.37
C GLN A 283 -1.43 -9.62 -16.37
N SER A 284 -1.70 -9.11 -17.57
CA SER A 284 -0.74 -9.04 -18.68
C SER A 284 0.35 -8.01 -18.42
N ILE A 285 -0.03 -6.80 -17.97
CA ILE A 285 0.90 -5.73 -17.57
C ILE A 285 1.70 -6.15 -16.34
N HIS A 286 1.03 -6.73 -15.33
CA HIS A 286 1.72 -7.23 -14.15
C HIS A 286 2.75 -8.31 -14.51
N ALA A 287 2.39 -9.26 -15.37
CA ALA A 287 3.29 -10.30 -15.83
C ALA A 287 4.43 -9.75 -16.69
N LEU A 288 4.15 -8.82 -17.61
CA LEU A 288 5.17 -8.15 -18.42
C LEU A 288 6.19 -7.42 -17.54
N ALA A 289 5.72 -6.62 -16.59
CA ALA A 289 6.57 -5.87 -15.67
C ALA A 289 7.54 -6.80 -14.91
N HIS A 290 7.03 -7.93 -14.41
CA HIS A 290 7.86 -8.89 -13.69
C HIS A 290 8.71 -9.77 -14.60
N ALA A 291 8.31 -10.07 -15.84
CA ALA A 291 9.15 -10.75 -16.81
C ALA A 291 10.37 -9.90 -17.19
N ILE A 292 10.15 -8.59 -17.38
CA ILE A 292 11.22 -7.60 -17.54
C ILE A 292 12.10 -7.59 -16.28
N GLY A 293 11.52 -7.48 -15.08
CA GLY A 293 12.29 -7.53 -13.82
C GLY A 293 13.13 -8.80 -13.68
N CYS A 294 12.66 -9.96 -14.14
CA CYS A 294 13.45 -11.19 -14.18
C CYS A 294 14.70 -11.06 -15.06
N ALA A 295 14.63 -10.33 -16.18
CA ALA A 295 15.79 -10.05 -17.03
C ALA A 295 16.83 -9.10 -16.37
N TYR A 296 16.45 -8.44 -15.27
CA TYR A 296 17.34 -7.66 -14.42
C TYR A 296 17.73 -8.41 -13.13
N ASN A 297 17.38 -9.70 -13.03
CA ASN A 297 17.62 -10.57 -11.87
C ASN A 297 17.05 -10.00 -10.56
N GLU A 298 15.82 -9.47 -10.63
CA GLU A 298 15.16 -8.80 -9.52
C GLU A 298 14.38 -9.81 -8.64
N PRO A 299 14.74 -10.01 -7.37
CA PRO A 299 14.14 -11.05 -6.53
C PRO A 299 12.62 -10.92 -6.37
N ARG A 300 12.13 -9.67 -6.28
CA ARG A 300 10.69 -9.37 -6.21
C ARG A 300 9.92 -9.83 -7.44
N SER A 301 10.57 -9.86 -8.59
CA SER A 301 9.97 -10.20 -9.88
C SER A 301 10.06 -11.70 -10.16
N ILE A 302 11.18 -12.33 -9.81
CA ILE A 302 11.38 -13.79 -9.89
C ILE A 302 10.28 -14.53 -9.12
N HIS A 303 9.92 -14.02 -7.94
CA HIS A 303 8.88 -14.63 -7.08
C HIS A 303 7.49 -14.01 -7.23
N ALA A 304 7.27 -13.13 -8.22
CA ALA A 304 5.96 -12.58 -8.48
C ALA A 304 4.98 -13.66 -8.93
N LYS A 305 3.74 -13.59 -8.45
CA LYS A 305 2.69 -14.57 -8.76
C LYS A 305 2.34 -14.52 -10.25
N ARG A 306 2.28 -15.69 -10.89
CA ARG A 306 1.70 -15.89 -12.21
C ARG A 306 0.20 -16.13 -12.09
N PHE A 307 -0.58 -15.51 -12.97
CA PHE A 307 -2.00 -15.83 -13.14
C PHE A 307 -2.17 -16.81 -14.30
N ASN A 308 -3.21 -17.64 -14.28
CA ASN A 308 -3.38 -18.72 -15.26
C ASN A 308 -3.77 -18.21 -16.65
N ASP A 309 -4.41 -17.04 -16.73
CA ASP A 309 -5.02 -16.52 -17.95
C ASP A 309 -4.01 -15.76 -18.84
N ILE A 310 -2.73 -15.66 -18.41
CA ILE A 310 -1.70 -14.97 -19.19
C ILE A 310 -1.10 -15.89 -20.26
N SER A 311 -0.84 -15.32 -21.44
CA SER A 311 -0.14 -16.02 -22.51
C SER A 311 1.32 -16.34 -22.12
N GLY A 312 1.65 -17.64 -22.14
CA GLY A 312 3.00 -18.13 -21.88
C GLY A 312 4.02 -17.82 -22.97
N VAL A 313 3.57 -17.31 -24.13
CA VAL A 313 4.41 -16.97 -25.28
C VAL A 313 4.50 -15.45 -25.45
N THR A 314 3.36 -14.76 -25.43
CA THR A 314 3.28 -13.32 -25.71
C THR A 314 4.02 -12.51 -24.64
N VAL A 315 3.85 -12.85 -23.36
CA VAL A 315 4.50 -12.10 -22.27
C VAL A 315 6.03 -12.18 -22.36
N PRO A 316 6.67 -13.37 -22.44
CA PRO A 316 8.12 -13.45 -22.59
C PRO A 316 8.65 -12.79 -23.86
N GLN A 317 8.02 -13.03 -25.02
CA GLN A 317 8.45 -12.40 -26.28
C GLN A 317 8.43 -10.87 -26.20
N PHE A 318 7.37 -10.32 -25.62
CA PHE A 318 7.23 -8.88 -25.49
C PHE A 318 8.18 -8.29 -24.45
N ALA A 319 8.46 -9.02 -23.36
CA ALA A 319 9.46 -8.63 -22.38
C ALA A 319 10.86 -8.51 -23.02
N ILE A 320 11.26 -9.49 -23.86
CA ILE A 320 12.52 -9.43 -24.63
C ILE A 320 12.56 -8.17 -25.50
N LEU A 321 11.49 -7.93 -26.28
CA LEU A 321 11.40 -6.78 -27.17
C LEU A 321 11.56 -5.45 -26.42
N VAL A 322 10.85 -5.29 -25.30
CA VAL A 322 10.89 -4.08 -24.47
C VAL A 322 12.28 -3.86 -23.88
N CYS A 323 12.92 -4.91 -23.35
CA CYS A 323 14.26 -4.83 -22.79
C CYS A 323 15.29 -4.34 -23.83
N VAL A 324 15.31 -4.96 -25.01
CA VAL A 324 16.25 -4.61 -26.09
C VAL A 324 15.99 -3.19 -26.60
N LYS A 325 14.72 -2.78 -26.75
CA LYS A 325 14.37 -1.41 -27.15
C LYS A 325 14.84 -0.38 -26.12
N ALA A 326 14.63 -0.62 -24.83
CA ALA A 326 15.08 0.28 -23.76
C ALA A 326 16.62 0.40 -23.73
N ALA A 327 17.33 -0.72 -23.88
CA ALA A 327 18.79 -0.72 -23.93
C ALA A 327 19.34 0.11 -25.11
N LYS A 328 18.70 0.01 -26.29
CA LYS A 328 19.07 0.80 -27.47
C LYS A 328 18.93 2.29 -27.22
N ILE A 329 17.82 2.72 -26.62
CA ILE A 329 17.57 4.14 -26.30
C ILE A 329 18.61 4.67 -25.31
N ARG A 330 18.90 3.92 -24.24
CA ARG A 330 19.92 4.31 -23.27
C ARG A 330 21.30 4.48 -23.91
N ARG A 331 21.68 3.56 -24.82
CA ARG A 331 22.93 3.66 -25.59
C ARG A 331 22.96 4.88 -26.51
N GLU A 332 21.84 5.22 -27.14
CA GLU A 332 21.73 6.42 -27.99
C GLU A 332 21.84 7.70 -27.16
N ALA A 333 21.17 7.76 -26.00
CA ALA A 333 21.25 8.90 -25.08
C ALA A 333 22.66 9.12 -24.52
N ALA A 334 23.40 8.04 -24.25
CA ALA A 334 24.78 8.10 -23.76
C ALA A 334 25.79 8.64 -24.81
N LYS A 335 25.42 8.66 -26.10
CA LYS A 335 26.26 9.21 -27.18
C LYS A 335 26.10 10.73 -27.36
N THR A 336 25.10 11.35 -26.73
CA THR A 336 24.84 12.79 -26.84
C THR A 336 25.77 13.59 -25.91
N PRO A 337 26.38 14.70 -26.35
CA PRO A 337 27.23 15.55 -25.50
C PRO A 337 26.45 16.02 -24.26
N GLY A 338 26.96 15.71 -23.06
CA GLY A 338 26.31 16.02 -21.78
C GLY A 338 25.39 14.92 -21.22
N GLY A 339 25.33 13.75 -21.85
CA GLY A 339 24.58 12.60 -21.36
C GLY A 339 25.06 12.14 -19.97
N LYS A 340 24.18 12.23 -18.96
CA LYS A 340 24.45 11.64 -17.64
C LYS A 340 24.46 10.11 -17.77
N SER A 341 25.58 9.49 -17.42
CA SER A 341 25.60 8.06 -17.09
C SER A 341 24.75 7.86 -15.84
N THR A 342 23.64 7.12 -15.94
CA THR A 342 22.83 6.73 -14.78
C THR A 342 23.55 5.62 -14.02
N ALA A 343 24.61 6.01 -13.31
CA ALA A 343 25.35 5.16 -12.38
C ALA A 343 24.41 4.77 -11.23
N GLY A 344 23.88 3.53 -11.28
CA GLY A 344 23.07 2.99 -10.20
C GLY A 344 22.12 1.84 -10.59
N THR A 345 21.75 1.71 -11.87
CA THR A 345 20.91 0.58 -12.33
C THR A 345 21.75 -0.50 -13.01
N ARG A 346 21.41 -1.78 -12.77
CA ARG A 346 22.03 -2.92 -13.46
C ARG A 346 21.97 -2.71 -14.97
N ALA A 347 23.05 -3.07 -15.66
CA ALA A 347 23.14 -2.88 -17.11
C ALA A 347 21.93 -3.54 -17.81
N PRO A 348 21.20 -2.80 -18.65
CA PRO A 348 20.04 -3.33 -19.35
C PRO A 348 20.52 -4.43 -20.31
N PRO A 349 19.79 -5.55 -20.46
CA PRO A 349 20.16 -6.56 -21.43
C PRO A 349 19.93 -6.03 -22.85
N THR A 350 20.89 -6.27 -23.73
CA THR A 350 21.04 -5.53 -25.00
C THR A 350 20.75 -6.36 -26.25
N SER A 351 20.58 -7.66 -26.07
CA SER A 351 20.19 -8.59 -27.12
C SER A 351 19.15 -9.57 -26.60
N CYS A 352 18.49 -10.26 -27.53
CA CYS A 352 17.61 -11.37 -27.19
C CYS A 352 18.37 -12.51 -26.47
N SER A 353 19.59 -12.82 -26.91
CA SER A 353 20.42 -13.87 -26.30
C SER A 353 20.74 -13.56 -24.84
N GLU A 354 21.06 -12.30 -24.52
CA GLU A 354 21.39 -11.87 -23.16
C GLU A 354 20.17 -11.97 -22.22
N VAL A 355 18.97 -11.62 -22.70
CA VAL A 355 17.74 -11.82 -21.90
C VAL A 355 17.50 -13.30 -21.61
N MET A 356 17.67 -14.16 -22.61
CA MET A 356 17.45 -15.61 -22.47
C MET A 356 18.48 -16.26 -21.53
N GLU A 357 19.73 -15.84 -21.59
CA GLU A 357 20.81 -16.27 -20.69
C GLU A 357 20.47 -15.92 -19.23
N ARG A 358 20.15 -14.66 -18.97
CA ARG A 358 19.75 -14.20 -17.63
C ARG A 358 18.52 -14.94 -17.09
N TRP A 359 17.56 -15.29 -17.95
CA TRP A 359 16.41 -16.10 -17.54
C TRP A 359 16.76 -17.57 -17.25
N ALA A 360 17.72 -18.16 -17.98
CA ALA A 360 18.20 -19.50 -17.72
C ALA A 360 18.93 -19.60 -16.36
N GLU A 361 19.64 -18.54 -15.98
CA GLU A 361 20.38 -18.41 -14.72
C GLU A 361 19.49 -18.24 -13.47
N ILE A 362 18.19 -18.00 -13.62
CA ILE A 362 17.29 -17.81 -12.47
C ILE A 362 17.32 -19.05 -11.56
N GLU A 363 17.84 -18.90 -10.35
CA GLU A 363 17.90 -19.98 -9.37
C GLU A 363 16.60 -20.13 -8.59
N ASN A 364 16.14 -21.36 -8.40
CA ASN A 364 15.03 -21.73 -7.51
C ASN A 364 13.74 -20.87 -7.63
N PRO A 365 13.19 -20.66 -8.84
CA PRO A 365 11.89 -20.00 -8.96
C PRO A 365 10.81 -20.88 -8.31
N ARG A 366 9.92 -20.27 -7.52
CA ARG A 366 8.81 -21.01 -6.89
C ARG A 366 7.80 -21.43 -7.97
N PRO A 367 7.13 -22.58 -7.82
CA PRO A 367 6.03 -22.96 -8.72
C PRO A 367 4.94 -21.89 -8.78
N GLY A 368 4.39 -21.65 -9.98
CA GLY A 368 3.34 -20.66 -10.21
C GLY A 368 3.84 -19.21 -10.20
N THR A 369 5.12 -18.96 -10.47
CA THR A 369 5.70 -17.60 -10.53
C THR A 369 6.06 -17.17 -11.94
N ILE A 370 6.29 -15.88 -12.13
CA ILE A 370 6.80 -15.32 -13.40
C ILE A 370 8.23 -15.80 -13.67
N GLY A 371 9.07 -15.95 -12.63
CA GLY A 371 10.41 -16.53 -12.78
C GLY A 371 10.38 -17.94 -13.35
N GLU A 372 9.44 -18.79 -12.90
CA GLU A 372 9.26 -20.12 -13.47
C GLU A 372 8.86 -20.08 -14.96
N LEU A 373 7.95 -19.18 -15.31
CA LEU A 373 7.49 -18.99 -16.69
C LEU A 373 8.65 -18.65 -17.62
N VAL A 374 9.41 -17.61 -17.29
CA VAL A 374 10.46 -17.10 -18.19
C VAL A 374 11.66 -18.04 -18.26
N LYS A 375 11.97 -18.77 -17.18
CA LYS A 375 13.03 -19.79 -17.19
C LYS A 375 12.69 -20.97 -18.12
N LYS A 376 11.42 -21.34 -18.22
CA LYS A 376 10.94 -22.42 -19.11
C LYS A 376 10.70 -21.96 -20.54
N PHE A 377 10.70 -20.66 -20.80
CA PHE A 377 10.42 -20.12 -22.12
C PHE A 377 11.52 -20.51 -23.12
N LYS A 378 11.09 -20.87 -24.34
CA LYS A 378 11.95 -21.16 -25.49
C LYS A 378 11.44 -20.33 -26.66
N LEU A 379 12.36 -19.80 -27.46
CA LEU A 379 11.98 -19.11 -28.69
C LEU A 379 11.33 -20.13 -29.64
N PRO A 380 10.20 -19.78 -30.29
CA PRO A 380 9.55 -20.63 -31.26
C PRO A 380 10.40 -20.85 -32.51
#